data_AF-A0A385YYZ8-F1
#
_entry.id   AF-A0A385YYZ8-F1
#
_cell.length_a   1.000
_cell.length_b   1.000
_cell.length_c   1.000
_cell.angle_alpha   90.00
_cell.angle_beta   90.00
_cell.angle_gamma   90.00
#
_symmetry.space_group_name_H-M   'P 1'
#
loop_
_entity.id
_entity.type
_entity.pdbx_description
1 polymer ?
#
loop_
_entity_poly.entity_id
_entity_poly.type
_entity_poly.pdbx_seq_one_letter_code
_entity_poly.pdbx_strand_id
1 'polypeptide(L)' 'MATSAPPGGWSVLRLDDNGNEFVVRSGLDQHAAEALAADYQARGHKQSYWAQRSARPDA' A
#
# COMPACT_ATOMS: atom_id res chain seq x y z
N MET A 1 2.83 -0.42 -21.17
CA MET A 1 3.04 0.85 -20.43
C MET A 1 3.07 0.51 -18.94
N ALA A 2 4.24 0.27 -18.36
CA ALA A 2 4.37 0.07 -16.91
C ALA A 2 5.38 1.09 -16.42
N THR A 3 4.89 2.19 -15.84
CA THR A 3 5.72 3.17 -15.15
C THR A 3 6.26 2.48 -13.90
N SER A 4 7.53 2.08 -13.92
CA SER A 4 8.24 1.75 -12.69
C SER A 4 8.54 3.07 -11.99
N ALA A 5 7.65 3.50 -11.09
CA ALA A 5 8.01 4.49 -10.09
C ALA A 5 9.30 4.02 -9.36
N PRO A 6 10.17 4.94 -8.91
CA PRO A 6 11.48 4.59 -8.36
C PRO A 6 11.38 3.54 -7.24
N PRO A 7 12.36 2.63 -7.15
CA PRO A 7 12.35 1.53 -6.21
C PRO A 7 12.39 2.08 -4.78
N GLY A 8 11.42 1.70 -3.96
CA GLY A 8 11.37 2.07 -2.55
C GLY A 8 10.70 3.42 -2.29
N GLY A 9 9.38 3.45 -2.41
CA GLY A 9 8.59 4.61 -2.02
C GLY A 9 7.12 4.31 -1.79
N TRP A 10 6.71 3.04 -1.82
CA TRP A 10 5.33 2.65 -1.62
C TRP A 10 5.14 1.90 -0.32
N SER A 11 3.99 2.17 0.28
CA SER A 11 3.53 1.51 1.48
C SER A 11 2.08 1.09 1.29
N VAL A 12 1.70 -0.04 1.88
CA VAL A 12 0.31 -0.49 1.95
C VAL A 12 -0.24 -0.02 3.28
N LEU A 13 -1.33 0.73 3.22
CA LEU A 13 -2.10 1.13 4.38
C LEU A 13 -3.35 0.28 4.48
N ARG A 14 -3.87 0.21 5.70
CA ARG A 14 -5.14 -0.40 6.05
C ARG A 14 -5.94 0.56 6.89
N LEU A 15 -7.22 0.70 6.58
CA LEU A 15 -8.24 1.30 7.44
C LEU A 15 -9.10 0.18 8.03
N ASP A 16 -9.20 0.11 9.34
CA ASP A 16 -10.19 -0.74 9.99
C ASP A 16 -11.54 -0.05 10.19
N ASP A 17 -12.53 -0.83 10.62
CA ASP A 17 -13.92 -0.39 10.83
C ASP A 17 -14.04 0.71 11.91
N ASN A 18 -13.05 0.83 12.80
CA ASN A 18 -12.98 1.88 13.81
C ASN A 18 -12.37 3.18 13.25
N GLY A 19 -11.96 3.19 11.98
CA GLY A 19 -11.38 4.35 11.33
C GLY A 19 -9.89 4.56 11.62
N ASN A 20 -9.19 3.54 12.14
CA ASN A 20 -7.75 3.67 12.36
C ASN A 20 -6.96 3.27 11.12
N GLU A 21 -6.00 4.12 10.76
CA GLU A 21 -5.09 3.90 9.65
C GLU A 21 -3.78 3.30 10.13
N PHE A 22 -3.38 2.18 9.53
CA PHE A 22 -2.15 1.48 9.87
C PHE A 22 -1.33 1.15 8.62
N VAL A 23 -0.03 1.37 8.69
CA VAL A 23 0.91 0.91 7.66
C VAL A 23 1.13 -0.58 7.84
N VAL A 24 0.65 -1.38 6.89
CA VAL A 24 0.80 -2.84 6.87
C VAL A 24 2.19 -3.24 6.41
N ARG A 25 2.71 -2.55 5.39
CA ARG A 25 4.05 -2.78 4.85
C ARG A 25 4.55 -1.52 4.17
N SER A 26 5.84 -1.22 4.30
CA SER A 26 6.50 -0.07 3.67
C SER A 26 7.73 -0.52 2.90
N GLY A 27 8.30 0.38 2.08
CA GLY A 27 9.50 0.10 1.29
C GLY A 27 9.25 -0.85 0.12
N LEU A 28 8.02 -0.88 -0.39
CA LEU A 28 7.65 -1.65 -1.57
C LEU A 28 7.84 -0.84 -2.85
N ASP A 29 7.95 -1.59 -3.94
CA ASP A 29 7.64 -1.09 -5.28
C ASP A 29 6.14 -0.92 -5.46
N GLN A 30 5.77 -0.05 -6.39
CA GLN A 30 4.37 0.26 -6.71
C GLN A 30 3.56 -1.02 -6.97
N HIS A 31 4.00 -1.85 -7.91
CA HIS A 31 3.28 -3.06 -8.31
C HIS A 31 3.16 -4.07 -7.16
N ALA A 32 4.20 -4.17 -6.32
CA ALA A 32 4.16 -5.04 -5.15
C ALA A 32 3.17 -4.52 -4.10
N ALA A 33 3.10 -3.21 -3.88
CA ALA A 33 2.14 -2.60 -2.96
C ALA A 33 0.70 -2.76 -3.45
N GLU A 34 0.44 -2.53 -4.74
CA GLU A 34 -0.88 -2.70 -5.35
C GLU A 34 -1.34 -4.16 -5.31
N ALA A 35 -0.49 -5.11 -5.69
CA ALA A 35 -0.80 -6.53 -5.64
C ALA A 35 -1.12 -6.99 -4.20
N LEU A 36 -0.36 -6.50 -3.21
CA LEU A 36 -0.58 -6.83 -1.80
C LEU A 36 -1.88 -6.21 -1.28
N ALA A 37 -2.18 -4.95 -1.64
CA ALA A 37 -3.45 -4.30 -1.29
C ALA A 37 -4.65 -5.05 -1.91
N ALA A 38 -4.56 -5.44 -3.17
CA ALA A 38 -5.59 -6.22 -3.85
C ALA A 38 -5.80 -7.60 -3.22
N ASP A 39 -4.71 -8.31 -2.88
CA ASP A 39 -4.77 -9.58 -2.17
C ASP A 39 -5.46 -9.42 -0.81
N TYR A 40 -5.10 -8.40 -0.03
CA TYR A 40 -5.76 -8.14 1.24
C TYR A 40 -7.23 -7.77 1.10
N GLN A 41 -7.60 -7.02 0.06
CA GLN A 41 -8.98 -6.67 -0.22
C GLN A 41 -9.81 -7.90 -0.61
N ALA A 42 -9.21 -8.84 -1.35
CA ALA A 42 -9.85 -10.09 -1.77
C ALA A 42 -10.17 -11.05 -0.62
N ARG A 43 -9.51 -10.90 0.54
CA ARG A 43 -9.74 -11.72 1.74
C ARG A 43 -11.08 -11.45 2.43
N GLY A 44 -11.85 -10.43 2.00
CA GLY A 44 -13.27 -10.31 2.35
C GLY A 44 -13.55 -9.86 3.80
N HIS A 45 -12.81 -8.88 4.31
CA HIS A 45 -13.07 -8.25 5.61
C HIS A 45 -13.55 -6.80 5.46
N LYS A 46 -14.21 -6.23 6.48
CA LYS A 46 -14.61 -4.80 6.61
C LYS A 46 -13.42 -3.82 6.70
N GLN A 47 -12.27 -4.21 6.15
CA GLN A 47 -11.03 -3.46 6.20
C GLN A 47 -10.70 -3.01 4.78
N SER A 48 -10.35 -1.75 4.62
CA SER A 48 -9.94 -1.20 3.34
C SER A 48 -8.42 -1.22 3.26
N TYR A 49 -7.87 -1.69 2.14
CA TYR A 49 -6.43 -1.71 1.91
C TYR A 49 -6.10 -0.91 0.64
N TRP A 50 -5.09 -0.05 0.71
CA TRP A 50 -4.63 0.70 -0.46
C TRP A 50 -3.11 0.89 -0.46
N ALA A 51 -2.56 0.97 -1.66
CA ALA A 51 -1.18 1.36 -1.86
C ALA A 51 -1.07 2.89 -1.86
N GLN A 52 -0.14 3.43 -1.09
CA GLN A 52 0.15 4.85 -1.02
C GLN A 52 1.63 5.09 -1.21
N ARG A 53 1.95 6.14 -1.96
CA ARG A 53 3.32 6.62 -2.06
C ARG A 53 3.71 7.31 -0.76
N SER A 54 4.70 6.77 -0.06
CA SER A 54 5.37 7.44 1.04
C SER A 54 6.15 8.62 0.48
N ALA A 55 5.71 9.83 0.80
CA ALA A 55 6.37 11.07 0.39
C ALA A 55 7.68 11.26 1.16
N ARG A 56 8.67 10.43 0.85
CA ARG A 56 10.09 10.76 0.96
C ARG A 56 10.86 9.79 0.09
N PRO A 57 11.11 10.11 -1.18
CA PRO A 57 12.43 9.82 -1.67
C PRO A 57 13.38 10.65 -0.79
N ASP A 58 14.34 10.00 -0.16
CA ASP A 58 15.41 10.68 0.59
C ASP A 58 16.08 11.74 -0.30
N ALA A 59 16.55 12.82 0.34
CA ALA A 59 17.04 14.06 -0.26
C ALA A 59 18.28 13.91 -1.16
#